data_AF-A0A099FGY6-F1
#
_entry.id   AF-A0A099FGY6-F1
#
_cell.length_a   1.000
_cell.length_b   1.000
_cell.length_c   1.000
_cell.angle_alpha   90.00
_cell.angle_beta   90.00
_cell.angle_gamma   90.00
#
_symmetry.space_group_name_H-M   'P 1'
#
loop_
_entity.id
_entity.type
_entity.pdbx_description
1 polymer ?
#
loop_
_entity_poly.entity_id
_entity_poly.type
_entity_poly.pdbx_seq_one_letter_code
_entity_poly.pdbx_strand_id
1 'polypeptide(L)'
;MLSGRRLDLLDPTPLDIEIEDIAHGLAFVARWNGQTSGDWAYSVAEHSLLVERIFARLDPGAAPAWRLAALLHDAPEYVIGDMISPVKSALGVEYGEMDSRIAAAVHRRFGLPAVIPAPIKKRIKIADRFSARLEAVGIAGFTPAEAVRLFPVPAGIGIEGLEIRLRPPSDTRAAYLARFAELLAGAES
;
A
#
# COMPACT_ATOMS: atom_id res chain seq x y z
N MET A 1 3.19 -19.78 -0.95
CA MET A 1 4.04 -18.74 -0.34
C MET A 1 5.17 -19.41 0.44
N LEU A 2 6.16 -18.67 0.93
CA LEU A 2 7.30 -19.26 1.64
C LEU A 2 6.90 -19.97 2.94
N SER A 3 5.79 -19.56 3.55
CA SER A 3 5.16 -20.25 4.68
C SER A 3 4.64 -21.67 4.38
N GLY A 4 4.55 -22.06 3.11
CA GLY A 4 3.90 -23.29 2.65
C GLY A 4 2.39 -23.15 2.39
N ARG A 5 1.78 -22.02 2.76
CA ARG A 5 0.37 -21.71 2.45
C ARG A 5 0.15 -21.42 0.96
N ARG A 6 -1.10 -21.55 0.54
CA ARG A 6 -1.59 -21.23 -0.81
C ARG A 6 -2.86 -20.41 -0.67
N LEU A 7 -3.03 -19.41 -1.53
CA LEU A 7 -4.24 -18.60 -1.57
C LEU A 7 -4.96 -18.85 -2.89
N ASP A 8 -6.25 -19.15 -2.83
CA ASP A 8 -7.12 -19.13 -4.00
C ASP A 8 -7.42 -17.67 -4.37
N LEU A 9 -7.10 -17.26 -5.60
CA LEU A 9 -7.30 -15.88 -6.04
C LEU A 9 -8.77 -15.57 -6.34
N LEU A 10 -9.58 -16.58 -6.65
CA LEU A 10 -11.00 -16.42 -6.98
C LEU A 10 -11.88 -16.50 -5.74
N ASP A 11 -11.48 -17.28 -4.74
CA ASP A 11 -12.15 -17.42 -3.45
C ASP A 11 -11.17 -17.38 -2.25
N PRO A 12 -10.52 -16.22 -1.99
CA PRO A 12 -9.50 -16.11 -0.96
C PRO A 12 -10.10 -16.25 0.44
N THR A 13 -9.61 -17.24 1.19
CA THR A 13 -9.97 -17.39 2.61
C THR A 13 -9.04 -16.54 3.48
N PRO A 14 -9.58 -15.80 4.48
CA PRO A 14 -8.77 -15.06 5.43
C PRO A 14 -7.73 -15.94 6.14
N LEU A 15 -8.05 -17.21 6.40
CA LEU A 15 -7.18 -18.13 7.15
C LEU A 15 -5.91 -18.52 6.38
N ASP A 16 -5.82 -18.28 5.08
CA ASP A 16 -4.63 -18.55 4.27
C ASP A 16 -3.71 -17.34 4.14
N ILE A 17 -4.05 -16.23 4.79
CA ILE A 17 -3.29 -14.98 4.75
C ILE A 17 -2.46 -14.85 6.02
N GLU A 18 -1.16 -14.67 5.85
CA GLU A 18 -0.22 -14.35 6.93
C GLU A 18 0.54 -13.08 6.59
N ILE A 19 0.82 -12.27 7.62
CA ILE A 19 1.46 -10.97 7.42
C ILE A 19 2.90 -11.12 6.94
N GLU A 20 3.58 -12.21 7.32
CA GLU A 20 4.93 -12.52 6.89
C GLU A 20 5.00 -12.76 5.37
N ASP A 21 3.98 -13.41 4.80
CA ASP A 21 3.91 -13.66 3.35
C ASP A 21 3.63 -12.36 2.59
N ILE A 22 2.71 -11.52 3.10
CA ILE A 22 2.45 -10.18 2.55
C ILE A 22 3.72 -9.33 2.60
N ALA A 23 4.32 -9.18 3.78
CA ALA A 23 5.50 -8.35 3.98
C ALA A 23 6.70 -8.84 3.14
N HIS A 24 6.83 -10.16 2.96
CA HIS A 24 7.83 -10.71 2.05
C HIS A 24 7.53 -10.31 0.60
N GLY A 25 6.34 -10.64 0.07
CA GLY A 25 5.99 -10.34 -1.32
C GLY A 25 6.12 -8.85 -1.63
N LEU A 26 5.49 -7.98 -0.84
CA LEU A 26 5.50 -6.54 -1.06
C LEU A 26 6.90 -5.91 -0.97
N ALA A 27 7.85 -6.51 -0.24
CA ALA A 27 9.22 -6.01 -0.17
C ALA A 27 10.04 -6.30 -1.46
N PHE A 28 9.59 -7.24 -2.30
CA PHE A 28 10.23 -7.57 -3.57
C PHE A 28 9.47 -7.05 -4.80
N VAL A 29 8.18 -6.74 -4.66
CA VAL A 29 7.40 -6.14 -5.76
C VAL A 29 7.84 -4.68 -5.95
N ALA A 30 8.47 -4.41 -7.09
CA ALA A 30 8.91 -3.06 -7.46
C ALA A 30 7.74 -2.25 -8.03
N ARG A 31 7.64 -0.99 -7.60
CA ARG A 31 6.77 0.00 -8.23
C ARG A 31 7.45 0.68 -9.41
N TRP A 32 6.67 1.43 -10.19
CA TRP A 32 7.17 2.18 -11.35
C TRP A 32 7.88 1.30 -12.39
N ASN A 33 7.54 0.00 -12.42
CA ASN A 33 8.24 -1.02 -13.21
C ASN A 33 9.77 -1.04 -12.97
N GLY A 34 10.21 -0.65 -11.76
CA GLY A 34 11.63 -0.55 -11.40
C GLY A 34 12.38 0.66 -12.00
N GLN A 35 11.69 1.57 -12.70
CA GLN A 35 12.30 2.78 -13.27
C GLN A 35 12.45 3.87 -12.20
N THR A 36 13.26 3.59 -11.18
CA THR A 36 13.53 4.50 -10.06
C THR A 36 15.01 4.73 -9.86
N SER A 37 15.40 5.94 -9.46
CA SER A 37 16.76 6.25 -9.06
C SER A 37 17.11 5.63 -7.70
N GLY A 38 18.29 5.02 -7.59
CA GLY A 38 18.79 4.37 -6.37
C GLY A 38 19.26 2.93 -6.61
N ASP A 39 19.95 2.37 -5.62
CA ASP A 39 20.56 1.03 -5.71
C ASP A 39 19.56 -0.11 -5.44
N TRP A 40 18.39 0.20 -4.88
CA TRP A 40 17.34 -0.76 -4.55
C TRP A 40 16.03 -0.36 -5.22
N ALA A 41 15.20 -1.33 -5.58
CA ALA A 41 13.87 -1.05 -6.09
C ALA A 41 13.01 -0.35 -5.03
N TYR A 42 12.25 0.68 -5.43
CA TYR A 42 11.21 1.23 -4.55
C TYR A 42 10.02 0.27 -4.53
N SER A 43 9.87 -0.44 -3.41
CA SER A 43 8.93 -1.54 -3.30
C SER A 43 7.52 -1.11 -2.86
N VAL A 44 6.53 -1.97 -3.08
CA VAL A 44 5.14 -1.73 -2.62
C VAL A 44 5.09 -1.62 -1.09
N ALA A 45 5.97 -2.32 -0.36
CA ALA A 45 6.07 -2.19 1.08
C ALA A 45 6.59 -0.80 1.53
N GLU A 46 7.57 -0.21 0.83
CA GLU A 46 8.00 1.18 1.10
C GLU A 46 6.88 2.18 0.82
N HIS A 47 6.19 1.99 -0.30
CA HIS A 47 5.01 2.78 -0.65
C HIS A 47 3.94 2.72 0.44
N SER A 48 3.56 1.52 0.87
CA SER A 48 2.56 1.32 1.91
C SER A 48 2.93 1.99 3.24
N LEU A 49 4.22 1.96 3.62
CA LEU A 49 4.73 2.70 4.78
C LEU A 49 4.61 4.21 4.60
N LEU A 50 4.94 4.74 3.42
CA LEU A 50 4.80 6.16 3.12
C LEU A 50 3.31 6.58 3.12
N VAL A 51 2.42 5.78 2.53
CA VAL A 51 0.98 6.01 2.51
C VAL A 51 0.39 6.05 3.91
N GLU A 52 0.75 5.12 4.79
CA GLU A 52 0.28 5.16 6.19
C GLU A 52 0.75 6.42 6.92
N ARG A 53 2.01 6.83 6.76
CA ARG A 53 2.53 8.07 7.36
C ARG A 53 1.86 9.33 6.83
N ILE A 54 1.49 9.34 5.56
CA ILE A 54 0.71 10.43 4.96
C ILE A 54 -0.71 10.41 5.53
N PHE A 55 -1.37 9.25 5.55
CA PHE A 55 -2.71 9.07 6.09
C PHE A 55 -2.80 9.56 7.54
N ALA A 56 -1.84 9.18 8.39
CA ALA A 56 -1.79 9.62 9.78
C ALA A 56 -1.62 11.15 9.94
N ARG A 57 -0.96 11.83 8.99
CA ARG A 57 -0.89 13.31 8.99
C ARG A 57 -2.19 13.95 8.50
N LEU A 58 -2.85 13.34 7.51
CA LEU A 58 -4.13 13.80 7.00
C LEU A 58 -5.26 13.65 8.02
N ASP A 59 -5.16 12.66 8.89
CA ASP A 59 -6.17 12.34 9.88
C ASP A 59 -5.52 11.95 11.22
N PRO A 60 -4.98 12.91 11.99
CA PRO A 60 -4.28 12.63 13.25
C PRO A 60 -5.15 11.95 14.31
N GLY A 61 -6.47 12.10 14.21
CA GLY A 61 -7.45 11.46 15.09
C GLY A 61 -7.96 10.11 14.58
N ALA A 62 -7.41 9.58 13.48
CA ALA A 62 -7.81 8.29 12.95
C ALA A 62 -7.54 7.17 13.96
N ALA A 63 -8.56 6.34 14.19
CA ALA A 63 -8.40 5.12 14.97
C ALA A 63 -7.28 4.23 14.36
N PRO A 64 -6.52 3.48 15.18
CA PRO A 64 -5.44 2.62 14.71
C PRO A 64 -5.86 1.65 13.59
N ALA A 65 -7.09 1.13 13.65
CA ALA A 65 -7.67 0.30 12.58
C ALA A 65 -7.66 0.96 11.19
N TRP A 66 -7.86 2.28 11.10
CA TRP A 66 -7.84 2.99 9.80
C TRP A 66 -6.43 3.25 9.29
N ARG A 67 -5.47 3.38 10.20
CA ARG A 67 -4.04 3.43 9.85
C ARG A 67 -3.56 2.05 9.39
N LEU A 68 -4.03 0.98 10.03
CA LEU A 68 -3.80 -0.39 9.59
C LEU A 68 -4.38 -0.63 8.19
N ALA A 69 -5.61 -0.17 7.94
CA ALA A 69 -6.20 -0.21 6.60
C ALA A 69 -5.39 0.56 5.55
N ALA A 70 -4.77 1.70 5.92
CA ALA A 70 -3.87 2.43 5.04
C ALA A 70 -2.57 1.66 4.75
N LEU A 71 -1.98 0.99 5.75
CA LEU A 71 -0.79 0.16 5.56
C LEU A 71 -1.06 -1.07 4.68
N LEU A 72 -2.26 -1.65 4.76
CA LEU A 72 -2.66 -2.85 4.04
C LEU A 72 -3.33 -2.57 2.68
N HIS A 73 -3.42 -1.31 2.24
CA HIS A 73 -4.24 -0.96 1.08
C HIS A 73 -3.80 -1.64 -0.23
N ASP A 74 -2.50 -1.84 -0.41
CA ASP A 74 -1.90 -2.55 -1.54
C ASP A 74 -1.47 -3.98 -1.16
N ALA A 75 -1.93 -4.50 -0.01
CA ALA A 75 -1.65 -5.88 0.39
C ALA A 75 -1.99 -6.93 -0.68
N PRO A 76 -3.07 -6.81 -1.49
CA PRO A 76 -3.34 -7.76 -2.58
C PRO A 76 -2.18 -7.95 -3.57
N GLU A 77 -1.32 -6.95 -3.74
CA GLU A 77 -0.22 -6.98 -4.72
C GLU A 77 0.86 -8.02 -4.39
N TYR A 78 0.89 -8.58 -3.18
CA TYR A 78 1.81 -9.67 -2.84
C TYR A 78 1.53 -10.97 -3.64
N VAL A 79 0.31 -11.12 -4.18
CA VAL A 79 -0.08 -12.27 -5.01
C VAL A 79 -0.40 -11.89 -6.45
N ILE A 80 -0.96 -10.70 -6.71
CA ILE A 80 -1.33 -10.26 -8.07
C ILE A 80 -0.28 -9.34 -8.73
N GLY A 81 0.72 -8.88 -7.98
CA GLY A 81 1.75 -7.94 -8.44
C GLY A 81 1.29 -6.48 -8.49
N ASP A 82 2.27 -5.56 -8.53
CA ASP A 82 2.01 -4.14 -8.82
C ASP A 82 1.76 -3.98 -10.32
N MET A 83 0.70 -3.26 -10.64
CA MET A 83 0.41 -2.86 -12.01
C MET A 83 0.14 -1.38 -12.07
N ILE A 84 0.84 -0.72 -12.99
CA ILE A 84 0.62 0.70 -13.24
C ILE A 84 -0.84 0.97 -13.61
N SER A 85 -1.35 2.11 -13.16
CA SER A 85 -2.77 2.47 -13.30
C SER A 85 -3.34 2.31 -14.73
N PRO A 86 -2.60 2.66 -15.81
CA PRO A 86 -3.08 2.42 -17.18
C PRO A 86 -3.36 0.95 -17.52
N VAL A 87 -2.57 0.02 -16.98
CA VAL A 87 -2.77 -1.42 -17.18
C VAL A 87 -3.99 -1.90 -16.40
N LYS A 88 -4.12 -1.49 -15.12
CA LYS A 88 -5.31 -1.82 -14.30
C LYS A 88 -6.61 -1.39 -14.99
N SER A 89 -6.63 -0.22 -15.65
CA SER A 89 -7.79 0.26 -16.41
C SER A 89 -8.10 -0.55 -17.68
N ALA A 90 -7.12 -1.26 -18.24
CA ALA A 90 -7.30 -2.06 -19.45
C ALA A 90 -7.76 -3.50 -19.18
N LEU A 91 -7.59 -4.02 -17.96
CA LEU A 91 -7.82 -5.43 -17.61
C LEU A 91 -9.29 -5.81 -17.31
N GLY A 92 -10.23 -4.86 -17.44
CA GLY A 92 -11.65 -5.14 -17.28
C GLY A 92 -12.11 -5.26 -15.83
N VAL A 93 -13.37 -5.67 -15.65
CA VAL A 93 -14.08 -5.67 -14.36
C VAL A 93 -13.63 -6.83 -13.48
N GLU A 94 -13.34 -7.98 -14.10
CA GLU A 94 -12.95 -9.22 -13.45
C GLU A 94 -11.69 -9.07 -12.62
N TYR A 95 -10.72 -8.28 -13.11
CA TYR A 95 -9.51 -7.97 -12.35
C TYR A 95 -9.83 -7.16 -11.09
N GLY A 96 -10.70 -6.15 -11.21
CA GLY A 96 -11.12 -5.33 -10.07
C GLY A 96 -11.94 -6.10 -9.03
N GLU A 97 -12.72 -7.09 -9.45
CA GLU A 97 -13.42 -8.00 -8.54
C GLU A 97 -12.45 -8.91 -7.80
N MET A 98 -11.46 -9.47 -8.48
CA MET A 98 -10.42 -10.30 -7.88
C MET A 98 -9.62 -9.52 -6.83
N ASP A 99 -9.15 -8.32 -7.16
CA ASP A 99 -8.48 -7.41 -6.22
C ASP A 99 -9.36 -7.12 -4.99
N SER A 100 -10.66 -6.84 -5.21
CA SER A 100 -11.61 -6.58 -4.13
C SER A 100 -11.84 -7.80 -3.21
N ARG A 101 -11.86 -9.03 -3.76
CA ARG A 101 -12.00 -10.26 -2.97
C ARG A 101 -10.77 -10.49 -2.10
N ILE A 102 -9.57 -10.32 -2.66
CA ILE A 102 -8.31 -10.46 -1.91
C ILE A 102 -8.22 -9.40 -0.81
N ALA A 103 -8.53 -8.14 -1.13
CA ALA A 103 -8.57 -7.06 -0.14
C ALA A 103 -9.55 -7.37 1.01
N ALA A 104 -10.76 -7.86 0.70
CA ALA A 104 -11.73 -8.25 1.72
C ALA A 104 -11.23 -9.40 2.61
N ALA A 105 -10.52 -10.38 2.05
CA ALA A 105 -9.92 -11.47 2.81
C ALA A 105 -8.78 -10.98 3.73
N VAL A 106 -7.90 -10.11 3.22
CA VAL A 106 -6.86 -9.43 4.02
C VAL A 106 -7.48 -8.65 5.17
N HIS A 107 -8.50 -7.82 4.91
CA HIS A 107 -9.17 -7.03 5.93
C HIS A 107 -9.72 -7.92 7.05
N ARG A 108 -10.48 -8.97 6.69
CA ARG A 108 -11.06 -9.90 7.67
C ARG A 108 -9.99 -10.61 8.50
N ARG A 109 -8.87 -11.00 7.89
CA ARG A 109 -7.76 -11.67 8.58
C ARG A 109 -7.16 -10.81 9.71
N PHE A 110 -7.22 -9.49 9.57
CA PHE A 110 -6.61 -8.53 10.50
C PHE A 110 -7.65 -7.67 11.23
N GLY A 111 -8.89 -8.16 11.39
CA GLY A 111 -9.92 -7.52 12.21
C GLY A 111 -10.55 -6.26 11.61
N LEU A 112 -10.31 -5.96 10.33
CA LEU A 112 -10.92 -4.84 9.61
C LEU A 112 -12.25 -5.26 8.95
N PRO A 113 -13.17 -4.31 8.72
CA PRO A 113 -14.36 -4.61 7.93
C PRO A 113 -13.97 -4.99 6.50
N ALA A 114 -14.63 -6.00 5.95
CA ALA A 114 -14.38 -6.49 4.59
C ALA A 114 -14.37 -5.36 3.56
N VAL A 115 -15.30 -4.41 3.72
CA VAL A 115 -15.37 -3.16 2.96
C VAL A 115 -15.05 -1.99 3.90
N ILE A 116 -13.96 -1.29 3.63
CA ILE A 116 -13.58 -0.09 4.38
C ILE A 116 -14.62 1.02 4.16
N PRO A 117 -15.05 1.75 5.22
CA PRO A 117 -16.00 2.84 5.08
C PRO A 117 -15.56 3.86 4.02
N ALA A 118 -16.50 4.31 3.17
CA ALA A 118 -16.19 5.18 2.04
C ALA A 118 -15.39 6.46 2.40
N PRO A 119 -15.64 7.15 3.54
CA PRO A 119 -14.83 8.29 3.95
C PRO A 119 -13.36 7.92 4.22
N ILE A 120 -13.12 6.77 4.85
CA ILE A 120 -11.78 6.27 5.16
C ILE A 120 -11.08 5.84 3.86
N LYS A 121 -11.76 5.08 2.99
CA LYS A 121 -11.25 4.69 1.68
C LYS A 121 -10.83 5.91 0.85
N LYS A 122 -11.63 6.99 0.87
CA LYS A 122 -11.30 8.26 0.20
C LYS A 122 -10.03 8.90 0.77
N ARG A 123 -9.86 8.91 2.09
CA ARG A 123 -8.65 9.45 2.75
C ARG A 123 -7.40 8.63 2.43
N ILE A 124 -7.50 7.29 2.44
CA ILE A 124 -6.41 6.39 2.00
C ILE A 124 -6.05 6.69 0.54
N LYS A 125 -7.04 6.85 -0.35
CA LYS A 125 -6.78 7.16 -1.76
C LYS A 125 -6.10 8.52 -1.97
N ILE A 126 -6.41 9.50 -1.11
CA ILE A 126 -5.70 10.78 -1.11
C ILE A 126 -4.24 10.55 -0.68
N ALA A 127 -3.99 9.79 0.39
CA ALA A 127 -2.64 9.47 0.87
C ALA A 127 -1.79 8.73 -0.17
N ASP A 128 -2.35 7.69 -0.81
CA ASP A 128 -1.76 6.97 -1.95
C ASP A 128 -1.35 7.94 -3.07
N ARG A 129 -2.27 8.83 -3.48
CA ARG A 129 -1.97 9.80 -4.53
C ARG A 129 -0.89 10.82 -4.14
N PHE A 130 -0.86 11.23 -2.87
CA PHE A 130 0.23 12.05 -2.35
C PHE A 130 1.57 11.32 -2.45
N SER A 131 1.61 10.04 -2.06
CA SER A 131 2.79 9.18 -2.18
C SER A 131 3.24 9.07 -3.63
N ALA A 132 2.33 8.74 -4.56
CA ALA A 132 2.64 8.63 -5.98
C ALA A 132 3.22 9.92 -6.57
N ARG A 133 2.74 11.09 -6.15
CA ARG A 133 3.30 12.38 -6.60
C ARG A 133 4.71 12.63 -6.08
N LEU A 134 4.96 12.31 -4.80
CA LEU A 134 6.30 12.39 -4.22
C LEU A 134 7.27 11.44 -4.94
N GLU A 135 6.84 10.20 -5.16
CA GLU A 135 7.60 9.17 -5.87
C GLU A 135 7.93 9.59 -7.31
N ALA A 136 6.94 10.11 -8.03
CA ALA A 136 7.09 10.55 -9.41
C ALA A 136 8.26 11.55 -9.56
N VAL A 137 8.29 12.57 -8.70
CA VAL A 137 9.31 13.63 -8.74
C VAL A 137 10.62 13.18 -8.10
N GLY A 138 10.55 12.51 -6.96
CA GLY A 138 11.71 12.19 -6.14
C GLY A 138 12.56 11.06 -6.71
N ILE A 139 11.94 10.06 -7.34
CA ILE A 139 12.63 8.83 -7.74
C ILE A 139 12.31 8.36 -9.16
N ALA A 140 11.14 8.66 -9.73
CA ALA A 140 10.73 8.11 -11.03
C ALA A 140 10.94 9.07 -12.21
N GLY A 141 11.65 10.19 -12.00
CA GLY A 141 12.12 11.08 -13.07
C GLY A 141 11.07 12.02 -13.70
N PHE A 142 9.88 12.14 -13.11
CA PHE A 142 8.87 13.07 -13.59
C PHE A 142 9.20 14.51 -13.19
N THR A 143 8.87 15.46 -14.07
CA THR A 143 8.91 16.87 -13.69
C THR A 143 7.80 17.19 -12.67
N PRO A 144 7.98 18.22 -11.82
CA PRO A 144 6.93 18.67 -10.91
C PRO A 144 5.60 19.00 -11.63
N ALA A 145 5.67 19.57 -12.83
CA ALA A 145 4.49 19.90 -13.63
C ALA A 145 3.73 18.65 -14.09
N GLU A 146 4.43 17.62 -14.56
CA GLU A 146 3.81 16.34 -14.93
C GLU A 146 3.19 15.65 -13.72
N ALA A 147 3.91 15.63 -12.59
CA ALA A 147 3.44 14.99 -11.38
C ALA A 147 2.17 15.66 -10.82
N VAL A 148 2.07 16.99 -10.86
CA VAL A 148 0.85 17.72 -10.50
C VAL A 148 -0.33 17.35 -11.40
N ARG A 149 -0.09 17.22 -12.71
CA ARG A 149 -1.11 16.86 -13.69
C ARG A 149 -1.60 15.41 -13.55
N LEU A 150 -0.68 14.47 -13.32
CA LEU A 150 -0.98 13.04 -13.24
C LEU A 150 -1.49 12.62 -11.86
N PHE A 151 -1.03 13.28 -10.79
CA PHE A 151 -1.35 12.93 -9.40
C PHE A 151 -1.90 14.15 -8.64
N PRO A 152 -3.08 14.67 -9.04
CA PRO A 152 -3.64 15.87 -8.44
C PRO A 152 -4.09 15.62 -6.99
N VAL A 153 -3.64 16.45 -6.07
CA VAL A 153 -3.97 16.37 -4.64
C VAL A 153 -4.68 17.64 -4.15
N PRO A 154 -5.42 17.58 -3.02
CA PRO A 154 -5.94 18.78 -2.37
C PRO A 154 -4.84 19.73 -1.89
N ALA A 155 -5.10 21.04 -1.96
CA ALA A 155 -4.20 22.08 -1.45
C ALA A 155 -4.21 22.13 0.08
N GLY A 156 -3.16 22.72 0.67
CA GLY A 156 -3.09 23.02 2.11
C GLY A 156 -2.66 21.86 3.02
N ILE A 157 -2.21 20.75 2.44
CA ILE A 157 -1.67 19.60 3.19
C ILE A 157 -0.13 19.72 3.19
N GLY A 158 0.41 20.11 4.35
CA GLY A 158 1.85 20.09 4.61
C GLY A 158 2.35 18.66 4.71
N ILE A 159 3.34 18.31 3.88
CA ILE A 159 3.99 17.00 3.84
C ILE A 159 5.49 17.13 4.10
N GLU A 160 5.90 18.20 4.76
CA GLU A 160 7.30 18.46 5.10
C GLU A 160 7.87 17.30 5.96
N GLY A 161 9.12 16.95 5.69
CA GLY A 161 9.82 15.87 6.39
C GLY A 161 9.35 14.45 6.05
N LEU A 162 8.50 14.28 5.03
CA LEU A 162 8.25 12.96 4.44
C LEU A 162 9.40 12.58 3.51
N GLU A 163 10.05 11.47 3.82
CA GLU A 163 11.17 10.94 3.05
C GLU A 163 10.77 9.66 2.30
N ILE A 164 11.18 9.61 1.05
CA ILE A 164 11.19 8.39 0.26
C ILE A 164 12.44 7.61 0.64
N ARG A 165 12.28 6.32 0.92
CA ARG A 165 13.37 5.42 1.27
C ARG A 165 13.39 4.26 0.29
N LEU A 166 14.56 3.97 -0.27
CA LEU A 166 14.81 2.77 -1.06
C LEU A 166 15.75 1.89 -0.24
N ARG A 167 15.16 1.00 0.57
CA ARG A 167 15.92 0.09 1.44
C ARG A 167 16.07 -1.27 0.78
N PRO A 168 17.06 -2.07 1.20
CA PRO A 168 17.10 -3.49 0.86
C PRO A 168 15.80 -4.21 1.27
N PRO A 169 15.33 -5.23 0.52
CA PRO A 169 14.09 -5.94 0.84
C PRO A 169 14.03 -6.52 2.27
N SER A 170 15.16 -6.89 2.86
CA SER A 170 15.23 -7.34 4.26
C SER A 170 14.75 -6.26 5.24
N ASP A 171 15.22 -5.04 5.03
CA ASP A 171 15.03 -3.91 5.93
C ASP A 171 13.65 -3.31 5.74
N THR A 172 13.16 -3.25 4.49
CA THR A 172 11.79 -2.88 4.20
C THR A 172 10.81 -3.85 4.83
N ARG A 173 11.02 -5.17 4.66
CA ARG A 173 10.17 -6.21 5.27
C ARG A 173 10.13 -6.07 6.79
N ALA A 174 11.29 -5.91 7.43
CA ALA A 174 11.37 -5.73 8.88
C ALA A 174 10.60 -4.49 9.36
N ALA A 175 10.73 -3.37 8.65
CA ALA A 175 10.01 -2.14 8.99
C ALA A 175 8.50 -2.24 8.75
N TYR A 176 8.07 -2.93 7.68
CA TYR A 176 6.66 -3.18 7.41
C TYR A 176 6.03 -4.03 8.52
N LEU A 177 6.69 -5.11 8.92
CA LEU A 177 6.23 -5.98 10.01
C LEU A 177 6.19 -5.25 11.37
N ALA A 178 7.22 -4.49 11.70
CA ALA A 178 7.26 -3.69 12.93
C ALA A 178 6.08 -2.69 12.95
N ARG A 179 5.87 -1.98 11.84
CA ARG A 179 4.79 -1.01 11.75
C ARG A 179 3.41 -1.65 11.80
N PHE A 180 3.24 -2.80 11.16
CA PHE A 180 2.01 -3.58 11.23
C PHE A 180 1.70 -4.00 12.68
N ALA A 181 2.69 -4.54 13.39
CA ALA A 181 2.50 -4.99 14.78
C ALA A 181 2.10 -3.85 15.71
N GLU A 182 2.73 -2.67 15.58
CA GLU A 182 2.36 -1.47 16.32
C GLU A 182 0.89 -1.06 16.08
N LEU A 183 0.45 -1.07 14.82
CA LEU A 183 -0.91 -0.67 14.45
C LEU A 183 -1.96 -1.70 14.85
N LEU A 184 -1.64 -2.99 14.73
CA LEU A 184 -2.53 -4.07 15.13
C LEU A 184 -2.76 -4.05 16.65
N ALA A 185 -1.70 -3.95 17.46
CA ALA A 185 -1.83 -3.84 18.92
C ALA A 185 -2.68 -2.63 19.34
N GLY A 186 -2.53 -1.50 18.63
CA GLY A 186 -3.35 -0.32 18.87
C GLY A 186 -4.81 -0.48 18.42
N ALA A 187 -5.12 -1.37 17.48
CA ALA A 187 -6.48 -1.61 16.99
C ALA A 187 -7.26 -2.60 17.88
N GLU A 188 -6.54 -3.43 18.64
CA GLU A 188 -7.09 -4.37 19.62
C GLU A 188 -7.34 -3.74 21.00
N SER A 189 -6.82 -2.52 21.22
CA SER A 189 -6.96 -1.73 22.47
C SER A 189 -8.17 -0.80 22.44
#